data_AF-D8TIS2-F1
#
_entry.id   AF-D8TIS2-F1
#
_cell.length_a   1.000
_cell.length_b   1.000
_cell.length_c   1.000
_cell.angle_alpha   90.00
_cell.angle_beta   90.00
_cell.angle_gamma   90.00
#
_symmetry.space_group_name_H-M   'P 1'
#
loop_
_entity.id
_entity.type
_entity.pdbx_description
1 polymer ?
#
loop_
_entity_poly.entity_id
_entity_poly.type
_entity_poly.pdbx_seq_one_letter_code
_entity_poly.pdbx_strand_id
1 'polypeptide(L)'
;MALTNVRYPVYEPTSDCVLFVKGYAVCSLDSNNVMDLVAGNIYTQQETVCSGDGYRGEARFSAITALAPDGKGSVYIAEAERMRKVDLLSGQNDEHFRRPAIHFEIRQKSQTEIIY
;
A
#
# COMPACT_ATOMS: atom_id res chain seq x y z
N MET A 1 -22.57 -0.80 7.04
CA MET A 1 -21.24 -0.78 7.66
C MET A 1 -20.67 0.62 7.48
N ALA A 2 -20.34 1.35 8.55
CA ALA A 2 -19.77 2.70 8.44
C ALA A 2 -18.27 2.64 8.12
N LEU A 3 -17.78 3.55 7.28
CA LEU A 3 -16.36 3.75 6.99
C LEU A 3 -15.69 4.46 8.19
N THR A 4 -15.30 3.70 9.21
CA THR A 4 -14.57 4.26 10.36
C THR A 4 -13.06 4.23 10.11
N ASN A 5 -12.34 5.23 10.62
CA ASN A 5 -10.88 5.34 10.57
C ASN A 5 -10.29 5.34 9.14
N VAL A 6 -10.94 6.07 8.22
CA VAL A 6 -10.45 6.30 6.86
C VAL A 6 -9.55 7.55 6.81
N ARG A 7 -8.36 7.42 6.22
CA ARG A 7 -7.33 8.47 6.16
C ARG A 7 -6.61 8.47 4.81
N TYR A 8 -5.96 9.58 4.49
CA TYR A 8 -5.04 9.75 3.34
C TYR A 8 -5.63 9.34 1.97
N PRO A 9 -6.80 9.86 1.56
CA PRO A 9 -7.32 9.57 0.23
C PRO A 9 -6.42 10.17 -0.86
N VAL A 10 -6.10 9.37 -1.88
CA VAL A 10 -5.34 9.78 -3.06
C VAL A 10 -5.92 9.13 -4.32
N TYR A 11 -5.95 9.86 -5.43
CA TYR A 11 -6.43 9.34 -6.71
C TYR A 11 -5.27 8.77 -7.53
N GLU A 12 -5.40 7.54 -8.03
CA GLU A 12 -4.45 6.96 -8.99
C GLU A 12 -5.07 6.91 -10.39
N PRO A 13 -4.51 7.66 -11.36
CA PRO A 13 -5.15 7.86 -12.66
C PRO A 13 -5.12 6.64 -13.58
N THR A 14 -4.18 5.70 -13.41
CA THR A 14 -4.03 4.56 -14.33
C THR A 14 -5.05 3.46 -14.05
N SER A 15 -5.35 3.22 -12.78
CA SER A 15 -6.33 2.26 -12.28
C SER A 15 -7.70 2.88 -12.06
N ASP A 16 -7.85 4.19 -12.29
CA ASP A 16 -9.09 4.95 -12.11
C ASP A 16 -9.74 4.71 -10.74
N CYS A 17 -8.92 4.70 -9.69
CA CYS A 17 -9.38 4.41 -8.34
C CYS A 17 -8.88 5.43 -7.31
N VAL A 18 -9.68 5.62 -6.26
CA VAL A 18 -9.28 6.35 -5.06
C VAL A 18 -8.70 5.35 -4.07
N LEU A 19 -7.44 5.51 -3.74
CA LEU A 19 -6.77 4.76 -2.69
C LEU A 19 -6.92 5.48 -1.35
N PHE A 20 -7.13 4.74 -0.29
CA PHE A 20 -7.23 5.28 1.05
C PHE A 20 -6.79 4.27 2.10
N VAL A 21 -6.42 4.77 3.27
CA VAL A 21 -6.07 3.92 4.42
C VAL A 21 -7.31 3.67 5.25
N LYS A 22 -7.52 2.41 5.64
CA LYS A 22 -8.54 1.99 6.62
C LYS A 22 -7.86 1.12 7.68
N GLY A 23 -7.69 1.67 8.89
CA GLY A 23 -6.92 1.00 9.94
C GLY A 23 -5.45 0.79 9.53
N TYR A 24 -5.03 -0.47 9.37
CA TYR A 24 -3.70 -0.88 8.90
C TYR A 24 -3.74 -1.48 7.48
N ALA A 25 -4.73 -1.10 6.68
CA ALA A 25 -4.88 -1.54 5.30
C ALA A 25 -4.96 -0.37 4.33
N VAL A 26 -4.44 -0.58 3.13
CA VAL A 26 -4.70 0.26 1.96
C VAL A 26 -5.84 -0.39 1.18
N CYS A 27 -6.84 0.41 0.87
CA CYS A 27 -8.02 0.01 0.11
C CYS A 27 -8.12 0.88 -1.13
N SER A 28 -8.73 0.36 -2.19
CA SER A 28 -9.12 1.10 -3.39
C SER A 28 -10.64 1.24 -3.44
N LEU A 29 -11.13 2.31 -4.06
CA LEU A 29 -12.51 2.53 -4.45
C LEU A 29 -12.51 2.86 -5.94
N ASP A 30 -13.14 2.00 -6.74
CA ASP A 30 -13.24 2.20 -8.20
C ASP A 30 -14.42 3.11 -8.60
N SER A 31 -14.50 3.43 -9.90
CA SER A 31 -15.58 4.23 -10.46
C SER A 31 -16.96 3.54 -10.46
N ASN A 32 -17.03 2.24 -10.16
CA ASN A 32 -18.27 1.49 -9.92
C ASN A 32 -18.71 1.52 -8.45
N ASN A 33 -18.02 2.28 -7.59
CA ASN A 33 -18.21 2.32 -6.14
C ASN A 33 -17.94 0.97 -5.45
N VAL A 34 -17.07 0.15 -6.02
CA VAL A 34 -16.61 -1.10 -5.42
C VAL A 34 -15.33 -0.84 -4.66
N MET A 35 -15.31 -1.26 -3.39
CA MET A 35 -14.13 -1.18 -2.53
C MET A 35 -13.38 -2.52 -2.52
N ASP A 36 -12.08 -2.47 -2.76
CA ASP A 36 -11.20 -3.63 -2.68
C ASP A 36 -10.05 -3.44 -1.68
N LEU A 37 -9.58 -4.56 -1.11
CA LEU A 37 -8.36 -4.59 -0.31
C LEU A 37 -7.15 -4.66 -1.23
N VAL A 38 -6.33 -3.60 -1.21
CA VAL A 38 -5.08 -3.52 -1.98
C VAL A 38 -3.96 -4.23 -1.21
N ALA A 39 -3.75 -3.86 0.05
CA ALA A 39 -2.74 -4.46 0.91
C ALA A 39 -3.05 -4.22 2.39
N GLY A 40 -2.54 -5.08 3.26
CA GLY A 40 -2.63 -4.91 4.71
C GLY A 40 -3.81 -5.65 5.32
N ASN A 41 -4.02 -5.45 6.62
CA ASN A 41 -5.11 -6.12 7.34
C ASN A 41 -6.10 -5.09 7.90
N ILE A 42 -7.37 -5.22 7.50
CA ILE A 42 -8.49 -4.40 7.98
C ILE A 42 -8.92 -4.83 9.40
N TYR A 43 -8.60 -6.06 9.79
CA TYR A 43 -9.06 -6.74 11.00
C TYR A 43 -7.91 -7.11 11.94
N THR A 44 -7.31 -6.17 12.66
CA THR A 44 -6.55 -6.56 13.85
C THR A 44 -6.72 -5.56 14.98
N GLN A 45 -7.56 -5.95 15.94
CA GLN A 45 -7.43 -5.53 17.35
C GLN A 45 -6.29 -6.28 18.06
N GLN A 46 -5.62 -7.24 17.39
CA GLN A 46 -4.43 -7.91 17.90
C GLN A 46 -3.19 -7.28 17.27
N GLU A 47 -2.71 -6.29 17.98
CA GLU A 47 -1.42 -5.62 17.83
C GLU A 47 -0.28 -6.65 17.96
N THR A 48 0.05 -7.34 16.86
CA THR A 48 1.47 -7.56 16.64
C THR A 48 1.90 -6.39 15.77
N VAL A 49 2.72 -5.49 16.34
CA VAL A 49 3.50 -4.52 15.57
C VAL A 49 4.50 -5.32 14.72
N CYS A 50 3.98 -5.97 13.69
CA CYS A 50 4.77 -6.73 12.74
C CYS A 50 4.72 -6.00 11.41
N SER A 51 5.90 -5.90 10.84
CA SER A 51 6.18 -5.28 9.57
C SER A 51 6.52 -6.44 8.64
N GLY A 52 5.73 -6.65 7.60
CA GLY A 52 5.92 -7.80 6.69
C GLY A 52 5.45 -7.49 5.28
N ASP A 53 6.28 -7.79 4.29
CA ASP A 53 5.83 -7.89 2.89
C ASP A 53 4.88 -9.07 2.75
N GLY A 54 3.95 -8.98 1.80
CA GLY A 54 2.98 -10.05 1.56
C GLY A 54 2.01 -9.66 0.47
N TYR A 55 1.27 -10.65 -0.02
CA TYR A 55 0.22 -10.43 -1.01
C TYR A 55 -1.07 -9.96 -0.34
N ARG A 56 -1.62 -8.82 -0.78
CA ARG A 56 -2.88 -8.24 -0.28
C ARG A 56 -3.01 -8.31 1.25
N GLY A 57 -3.88 -9.18 1.74
CA GLY A 57 -4.19 -9.40 3.16
C GLY A 57 -3.07 -10.00 3.99
N GLU A 58 -1.98 -10.47 3.39
CA GLU A 58 -0.79 -10.99 4.09
C GLU A 58 0.18 -9.86 4.49
N ALA A 59 0.16 -8.73 3.78
CA ALA A 59 0.97 -7.58 4.13
C ALA A 59 0.62 -7.07 5.53
N ARG A 60 1.63 -6.58 6.26
CA ARG A 60 1.46 -6.01 7.59
C ARG A 60 2.17 -4.67 7.67
N PHE A 61 1.42 -3.62 7.98
CA PHE A 61 1.93 -2.26 8.15
C PHE A 61 1.91 -1.89 9.63
N SER A 62 2.97 -1.24 10.14
CA SER A 62 3.04 -0.83 11.54
C SER A 62 2.32 0.49 11.80
N ALA A 63 2.49 1.48 10.90
CA ALA A 63 1.77 2.73 10.91
C ALA A 63 1.88 3.40 9.54
N ILE A 64 0.79 3.49 8.79
CA ILE A 64 0.77 4.20 7.49
C ILE A 64 0.59 5.69 7.76
N THR A 65 1.49 6.52 7.24
CA THR A 65 1.51 7.97 7.44
C THR A 65 1.16 8.75 6.19
N ALA A 66 1.37 8.18 5.00
CA ALA A 66 1.02 8.79 3.72
C ALA A 66 0.90 7.75 2.59
N LEU A 67 0.17 8.13 1.54
CA LEU A 67 0.10 7.43 0.26
C LEU A 67 0.55 8.39 -0.85
N ALA A 68 1.27 7.87 -1.85
CA ALA A 68 1.69 8.63 -3.02
C ALA A 68 1.61 7.76 -4.28
N PRO A 69 0.62 7.98 -5.17
CA PRO A 69 0.53 7.27 -6.43
C PRO A 69 1.72 7.58 -7.34
N ASP A 70 2.20 6.60 -8.10
CA ASP A 70 3.32 6.80 -9.05
C ASP A 70 2.87 7.20 -10.47
N GLY A 71 1.55 7.24 -10.70
CA GLY A 71 0.94 7.56 -12.00
C GLY A 71 1.19 6.49 -13.07
N LYS A 72 1.64 5.29 -12.67
CA LYS A 72 1.92 4.15 -13.54
C LYS A 72 1.24 2.88 -13.03
N GLY A 73 0.18 3.03 -12.23
CA GLY A 73 -0.56 1.89 -11.66
C GLY A 73 0.06 1.31 -10.40
N SER A 74 0.86 2.07 -9.67
CA SER A 74 1.36 1.68 -8.35
C SER A 74 1.21 2.80 -7.33
N VAL A 75 1.35 2.46 -6.05
CA VAL A 75 1.32 3.42 -4.95
C VAL A 75 2.49 3.19 -4.00
N TYR A 76 3.12 4.29 -3.61
CA TYR A 76 4.06 4.30 -2.50
C TYR A 76 3.33 4.51 -1.18
N ILE A 77 3.68 3.72 -0.20
CA ILE A 77 3.14 3.72 1.14
C ILE A 77 4.28 4.14 2.07
N ALA A 78 4.09 5.24 2.78
CA ALA A 78 5.02 5.67 3.81
C ALA A 78 4.63 5.03 5.15
N GLU A 79 5.59 4.37 5.79
CA GLU A 79 5.52 3.95 7.18
C GLU A 79 6.53 4.74 8.03
N ALA A 80 6.46 4.58 9.36
CA ALA A 80 7.36 5.27 10.29
C ALA A 80 8.86 5.06 9.99
N GLU A 81 9.25 3.87 9.54
CA GLU A 81 10.67 3.49 9.39
C GLU A 81 11.08 3.14 7.95
N ARG A 82 10.14 3.12 7.00
CA ARG A 82 10.42 2.70 5.62
C ARG A 82 9.32 3.15 4.66
N MET A 83 9.62 3.07 3.38
CA MET A 83 8.63 3.22 2.32
C MET A 83 8.50 1.93 1.53
N ARG A 84 7.28 1.62 1.10
CA ARG A 84 6.96 0.43 0.32
C ARG A 84 6.25 0.80 -0.97
N LYS A 85 6.46 0.02 -2.03
CA LYS A 85 5.70 0.14 -3.28
C LYS A 85 4.74 -1.03 -3.45
N VAL A 86 3.49 -0.74 -3.81
CA VAL A 86 2.48 -1.74 -4.17
C VAL A 86 1.99 -1.49 -5.59
N ASP A 87 2.06 -2.51 -6.44
CA ASP A 87 1.52 -2.47 -7.80
C ASP A 87 0.02 -2.80 -7.77
N LEU A 88 -0.82 -1.94 -8.35
CA LEU A 88 -2.28 -2.06 -8.36
C LEU A 88 -2.81 -2.86 -9.55
N LEU A 89 -2.06 -2.83 -10.67
CA LEU A 89 -2.49 -3.41 -11.96
C LEU A 89 -2.06 -4.87 -12.16
N SER A 90 -1.22 -5.42 -11.28
CA SER A 90 -0.66 -6.77 -11.38
C SER A 90 -1.69 -7.92 -11.20
N GLY A 91 -2.98 -7.61 -11.26
CA GLY A 91 -4.07 -8.57 -11.09
C GLY A 91 -5.15 -8.55 -12.17
N GLN A 92 -5.04 -7.76 -13.24
CA GLN A 92 -6.15 -7.65 -14.21
C GLN A 92 -5.99 -8.41 -15.52
N ASN A 93 -4.79 -8.80 -15.98
CA ASN A 93 -4.64 -9.56 -17.22
C ASN A 93 -3.34 -10.37 -17.21
N ASP A 94 -3.32 -11.60 -16.68
CA ASP A 94 -2.46 -12.72 -17.13
C ASP A 94 -2.41 -13.85 -16.09
N GLU A 95 -2.80 -15.06 -16.47
CA GLU A 95 -2.85 -16.25 -15.61
C GLU A 95 -1.48 -16.83 -15.21
N HIS A 96 -0.37 -16.26 -15.69
CA HIS A 96 0.95 -16.87 -15.53
C HIS A 96 1.93 -16.11 -14.62
N PHE A 97 1.64 -14.86 -14.24
CA PHE A 97 2.49 -14.08 -13.32
C PHE A 97 1.63 -13.19 -12.39
N ARG A 98 0.64 -13.80 -11.74
CA ARG A 98 -0.33 -13.10 -10.88
C ARG A 98 0.22 -12.81 -9.47
N ARG A 99 0.88 -11.68 -9.19
CA ARG A 99 1.08 -11.23 -7.77
C ARG A 99 1.24 -9.71 -7.63
N PRO A 100 0.19 -8.96 -7.21
CA PRO A 100 0.36 -7.73 -6.43
C PRO A 100 1.08 -8.04 -5.12
N ALA A 101 2.40 -7.99 -5.15
CA ALA A 101 3.26 -8.07 -3.99
C ALA A 101 3.78 -6.68 -3.66
N ILE A 102 4.08 -6.42 -2.37
CA ILE A 102 4.98 -5.32 -2.04
C ILE A 102 6.32 -5.68 -2.66
N HIS A 103 6.71 -4.95 -3.71
CA HIS A 103 7.82 -5.37 -4.57
C HIS A 103 9.15 -4.73 -4.14
N PHE A 104 9.10 -3.60 -3.43
CA PHE A 104 10.31 -2.86 -3.05
C PHE A 104 10.19 -2.13 -1.70
N GLU A 105 11.22 -2.29 -0.87
CA GLU A 105 11.55 -1.42 0.26
C GLU A 105 12.46 -0.29 -0.26
N ILE A 106 12.04 0.97 -0.12
CA ILE A 106 12.89 2.12 -0.43
C ILE A 106 13.57 2.55 0.88
N ARG A 107 14.89 2.38 0.94
CA ARG A 107 15.73 2.90 2.04
C ARG A 107 16.39 4.21 1.64
N GLN A 108 16.42 5.17 2.57
CA GLN A 108 17.23 6.37 2.42
C GLN A 108 18.71 5.97 2.30
N LYS A 109 19.46 6.55 1.36
CA LYS A 109 20.91 6.32 1.28
C LYS A 109 21.55 6.82 2.58
N SER A 110 22.28 5.94 3.27
CA SER A 110 23.25 6.34 4.30
C SER A 110 24.22 7.33 3.69
N GLN A 111 24.27 8.54 4.24
CA GLN A 111 25.29 9.52 3.90
C GLN A 111 26.59 9.07 4.57
N THR A 112 27.32 8.15 3.95
CA THR A 112 28.68 7.85 4.38
C THR A 112 29.56 8.96 3.82
N GLU A 113 29.99 9.84 4.73
CA GLU A 113 30.81 11.01 4.44
C GLU A 113 32.14 10.63 3.77
N ILE A 114 32.54 11.52 2.86
CA ILE A 114 33.84 11.57 2.20
C ILE A 114 34.89 11.81 3.29
N ILE A 115 35.82 10.88 3.45
CA ILE A 115 37.03 11.12 4.26
C ILE A 115 37.97 11.96 3.38
N TYR A 116 38.33 13.15 3.85
CA TYR A 116 39.29 14.07 3.22
C TYR A 116 40.71 13.51 3.23
#